data_AF-A0A2M6ZR76-F1
#
_entry.id   AF-A0A2M6ZR76-F1
#
_cell.length_a   1.000
_cell.length_b   1.000
_cell.length_c   1.000
_cell.angle_alpha   90.00
_cell.angle_beta   90.00
_cell.angle_gamma   90.00
#
_symmetry.space_group_name_H-M   'P 1'
#
loop_
_entity.id
_entity.type
_entity.pdbx_description
1 polymer ?
#
loop_
_entity_poly.entity_id
_entity_poly.type
_entity_poly.pdbx_seq_one_letter_code
_entity_poly.pdbx_strand_id
1 'polypeptide(L)'
;QLKRVRYFHKQAVWLTDRFPEGVLRDVEGLVKLVDRSELEAADWSLTPGRYVGVAPLEENENFDFEQTLREIHTELADLNREAAELAVKIQFNFEDLGI
;
A
#
# COMPACT_ATOMS: atom_id res chain seq x y z
N GLN A 1 -23.51 14.25 15.40
CA GLN A 1 -24.45 13.87 14.32
C GLN A 1 -23.86 14.03 12.91
N LEU A 2 -23.18 15.15 12.61
CA LEU A 2 -22.56 15.42 11.28
C LEU A 2 -21.53 14.37 10.79
N LYS A 3 -20.75 13.76 11.70
CA LYS A 3 -19.76 12.71 11.33
C LYS A 3 -20.40 11.53 10.59
N ARG A 4 -21.59 11.09 11.02
CA ARG A 4 -22.29 9.94 10.46
C ARG A 4 -22.87 10.24 9.08
N VAL A 5 -23.42 11.43 8.89
CA VAL A 5 -23.93 11.90 7.58
C VAL A 5 -22.77 11.98 6.58
N ARG A 6 -21.64 12.58 6.97
CA ARG A 6 -20.44 12.65 6.12
C ARG A 6 -19.91 11.28 5.73
N TYR A 7 -19.95 10.31 6.65
CA TYR A 7 -19.56 8.93 6.36
C TYR A 7 -20.42 8.33 5.24
N PHE A 8 -21.75 8.33 5.40
CA PHE A 8 -22.63 7.74 4.40
C PHE A 8 -22.60 8.47 3.06
N HIS A 9 -22.45 9.80 3.06
CA HIS A 9 -22.24 10.54 1.82
C HIS A 9 -20.96 10.09 1.10
N LYS A 10 -19.83 9.95 1.81
CA LYS A 10 -18.58 9.45 1.22
C LYS A 10 -18.74 8.03 0.66
N GLN A 11 -19.44 7.15 1.38
CA GLN A 11 -19.69 5.78 0.92
C GLN A 11 -20.61 5.73 -0.32
N ALA A 12 -21.65 6.58 -0.34
CA ALA A 12 -22.55 6.69 -1.48
C ALA A 12 -21.80 7.15 -2.73
N VAL A 13 -21.01 8.24 -2.61
CA VAL A 13 -20.16 8.74 -3.70
C VAL A 13 -19.18 7.67 -4.17
N TRP A 14 -18.48 7.00 -3.24
CA TRP A 14 -17.54 5.93 -3.57
C TRP A 14 -18.18 4.81 -4.41
N LEU A 15 -19.42 4.43 -4.06
CA LEU A 15 -20.17 3.39 -4.75
C LEU A 15 -20.66 3.86 -6.12
N THR A 16 -21.26 5.04 -6.20
CA THR A 16 -21.82 5.57 -7.46
C THR A 16 -20.75 5.93 -8.47
N ASP A 17 -19.58 6.39 -8.04
CA ASP A 17 -18.46 6.67 -8.93
C ASP A 17 -17.93 5.39 -9.60
N ARG A 18 -17.93 4.28 -8.84
CA ARG A 18 -17.43 2.98 -9.30
C ARG A 18 -18.47 2.15 -10.03
N PHE A 19 -19.75 2.29 -9.72
CA PHE A 19 -20.87 1.58 -10.33
C PHE A 19 -21.99 2.55 -10.71
N PRO A 20 -21.78 3.43 -11.73
CA PRO A 20 -22.70 4.53 -12.04
C PRO A 20 -24.09 4.06 -12.48
N GLU A 21 -24.18 2.89 -13.11
CA GLU A 21 -25.45 2.29 -13.51
C GLU A 21 -26.04 1.34 -12.45
N GLY A 22 -25.38 1.19 -11.29
CA GLY A 22 -25.79 0.26 -10.24
C GLY A 22 -25.67 -1.22 -10.61
N VAL A 23 -24.96 -1.53 -11.70
CA VAL A 23 -24.67 -2.89 -12.15
C VAL A 23 -23.20 -3.21 -11.96
N LEU A 24 -22.88 -4.51 -11.82
CA LEU A 24 -21.50 -4.95 -11.78
C LEU A 24 -20.81 -4.59 -13.10
N ARG A 25 -19.67 -3.92 -12.99
CA ARG A 25 -18.71 -3.73 -14.08
C ARG A 25 -17.32 -3.99 -13.52
N ASP A 26 -16.38 -4.26 -14.42
CA ASP A 26 -14.99 -4.43 -14.04
C ASP A 26 -14.42 -3.09 -13.56
N VAL A 27 -13.71 -3.12 -12.43
CA VAL A 27 -13.03 -1.97 -11.83
C VAL A 27 -11.64 -2.44 -11.43
N GLU A 28 -10.62 -1.90 -12.11
CA GLU A 28 -9.23 -2.27 -11.88
C GLU A 28 -8.83 -2.10 -10.41
N GLY A 29 -8.14 -3.11 -9.87
CA GLY A 29 -7.76 -3.16 -8.45
C GLY A 29 -8.91 -3.38 -7.46
N LEU A 30 -10.16 -3.54 -7.92
CA LEU A 30 -11.32 -3.77 -7.05
C LEU A 30 -12.10 -5.05 -7.40
N VAL A 31 -12.59 -5.20 -8.62
CA VAL A 31 -13.42 -6.34 -9.03
C VAL A 31 -13.32 -6.59 -10.53
N LYS A 32 -13.37 -7.87 -10.93
CA LYS A 32 -13.53 -8.29 -12.32
C LYS A 32 -14.48 -9.49 -12.38
N LEU A 33 -15.41 -9.48 -13.33
CA LEU A 33 -16.20 -10.65 -13.67
C LEU A 33 -15.37 -11.57 -14.57
N VAL A 34 -15.24 -12.84 -14.17
CA VAL A 34 -14.38 -13.82 -14.83
C VAL A 34 -15.19 -15.05 -15.17
N ASP A 35 -15.08 -15.54 -16.40
CA ASP A 35 -15.76 -16.77 -16.81
C ASP A 35 -14.93 -18.04 -16.52
N ARG A 36 -15.52 -19.22 -16.75
CA ARG A 36 -14.83 -20.49 -16.47
C ARG A 36 -13.62 -20.74 -17.35
N SER A 37 -13.60 -20.19 -18.57
CA SER A 37 -12.49 -20.37 -19.50
C SER A 37 -11.27 -19.54 -19.05
N GLU A 38 -11.50 -18.33 -18.54
CA GLU A 38 -10.45 -17.51 -17.92
C GLU A 38 -9.93 -18.15 -16.63
N LEU A 39 -10.81 -18.74 -15.80
CA LEU A 39 -10.39 -19.48 -14.60
C LEU A 39 -9.52 -20.69 -14.95
N GLU A 40 -9.89 -21.47 -15.96
CA GLU A 40 -9.13 -22.62 -16.43
C GLU A 40 -7.74 -22.20 -16.93
N ALA A 41 -7.66 -21.13 -17.73
CA ALA A 41 -6.40 -20.56 -18.22
C ALA A 41 -5.49 -20.05 -17.09
N ALA A 42 -6.07 -19.75 -15.93
CA ALA A 42 -5.39 -19.31 -14.72
C ALA A 42 -5.22 -20.44 -13.68
N ASP A 43 -5.19 -21.69 -14.13
CA ASP A 43 -5.00 -22.89 -13.30
C ASP A 43 -6.01 -23.02 -12.15
N TRP A 44 -7.23 -22.53 -12.35
CA TRP A 44 -8.30 -22.46 -11.35
C TRP A 44 -7.92 -21.67 -10.08
N SER A 45 -6.89 -20.83 -10.16
CA SER A 45 -6.50 -19.96 -9.05
C SER A 45 -7.58 -18.93 -8.79
N LEU A 46 -8.01 -18.75 -7.54
CA LEU A 46 -8.98 -17.72 -7.16
C LEU A 46 -8.33 -16.45 -6.60
N THR A 47 -7.00 -16.30 -6.78
CA THR A 47 -6.27 -15.12 -6.31
C THR A 47 -6.71 -13.90 -7.12
N PRO A 48 -7.33 -12.87 -6.50
CA PRO A 48 -7.89 -11.73 -7.24
C PRO A 48 -6.88 -11.00 -8.12
N GLY A 49 -5.62 -10.90 -7.66
CA GLY A 49 -4.53 -10.25 -8.42
C GLY A 49 -4.24 -10.88 -9.79
N ARG A 50 -4.70 -12.11 -10.05
CA ARG A 50 -4.56 -12.78 -11.35
C ARG A 50 -5.56 -12.27 -12.40
N TYR A 51 -6.61 -11.55 -11.97
CA TYR A 51 -7.72 -11.11 -12.83
C TYR A 51 -8.02 -9.62 -12.74
N VAL A 52 -7.99 -9.06 -11.54
CA VAL A 52 -8.56 -7.74 -11.23
C VAL A 52 -7.65 -6.57 -11.67
N GLY A 53 -6.40 -6.85 -12.03
CA GLY A 53 -5.41 -5.82 -12.37
C GLY A 53 -5.03 -4.96 -11.15
N VAL A 54 -4.42 -3.81 -11.41
CA VAL A 54 -4.01 -2.84 -10.39
C VAL A 54 -4.77 -1.56 -10.63
N ALA A 55 -5.29 -0.93 -9.57
CA ALA A 55 -5.95 0.36 -9.69
C ALA A 55 -4.98 1.37 -10.34
N PRO A 56 -5.47 2.26 -11.23
CA PRO A 56 -4.64 3.30 -11.80
C PRO A 56 -3.91 4.06 -10.69
N LEU A 57 -2.63 4.33 -10.90
CA LEU A 57 -1.88 5.20 -9.99
C LEU A 57 -2.54 6.58 -10.06
N GLU A 58 -3.11 7.03 -8.94
CA GLU A 58 -3.46 8.44 -8.79
C GLU A 58 -2.14 9.22 -8.73
N GLU A 59 -1.76 9.85 -9.84
CA GLU A 59 -0.65 10.78 -9.86
C GLU A 59 -1.01 11.97 -8.96
N ASN A 60 -0.44 12.00 -7.77
CA ASN A 60 -0.49 13.19 -6.94
C ASN A 60 0.48 14.21 -7.53
N GLU A 61 -0.02 15.08 -8.41
CA GLU A 61 0.77 16.15 -9.06
C GLU A 61 1.51 17.05 -8.04
N ASN A 62 1.07 17.08 -6.79
CA ASN A 62 1.70 17.84 -5.71
C ASN A 62 2.70 17.02 -4.88
N PHE A 63 3.02 15.79 -5.28
CA PHE A 63 3.99 14.96 -4.56
C PHE A 63 5.43 15.36 -4.90
N ASP A 64 6.15 15.86 -3.90
CA ASP A 64 7.56 16.20 -4.03
C ASP A 64 8.44 14.95 -3.77
N PHE A 65 8.78 14.26 -4.87
CA PHE A 65 9.66 13.09 -4.85
C PHE A 65 11.06 13.43 -4.33
N GLU A 66 11.60 14.60 -4.68
CA GLU A 66 12.96 14.99 -4.31
C GLU A 66 13.04 15.22 -2.80
N GLN A 67 12.10 15.99 -2.25
CA GLN A 67 12.01 16.22 -0.81
C GLN A 67 11.85 14.89 -0.06
N THR A 68 10.92 14.04 -0.49
CA THR A 68 10.66 12.75 0.16
C THR A 68 11.91 11.86 0.17
N LEU A 69 12.64 11.79 -0.95
CA LEU A 69 13.87 11.01 -1.04
C LEU A 69 14.99 11.57 -0.15
N ARG A 70 15.10 12.90 -0.04
CA ARG A 70 16.06 13.56 0.87
C ARG A 70 15.73 13.27 2.33
N GLU A 71 14.46 13.30 2.71
CA GLU A 71 13.99 12.96 4.06
C GLU A 71 14.32 11.51 4.39
N ILE A 72 13.96 10.55 3.52
CA ILE A 72 14.29 9.13 3.69
C ILE A 72 15.79 8.91 3.81
N HIS A 73 16.60 9.57 2.97
CA HIS A 73 18.05 9.40 3.02
C HIS A 73 18.65 9.92 4.33
N THR A 74 18.13 11.05 4.83
CA THR A 74 18.56 11.64 6.10
C THR A 74 18.20 10.72 7.26
N GLU A 75 16.97 10.22 7.30
CA GLU A 75 16.51 9.26 8.32
C GLU A 75 17.36 7.98 8.30
N LEU A 76 17.64 7.43 7.11
CA LEU A 76 18.51 6.27 6.96
C LEU A 76 19.93 6.52 7.47
N ALA A 77 20.49 7.70 7.21
CA ALA A 77 21.82 8.06 7.70
C ALA A 77 21.87 8.16 9.24
N ASP A 78 20.81 8.70 9.85
CA ASP A 78 20.68 8.77 11.31
C ASP A 78 20.53 7.39 11.93
N LEU A 79 19.65 6.55 11.38
CA LEU A 79 19.49 5.15 11.82
C LEU A 79 20.80 4.35 11.74
N ASN A 80 21.60 4.56 10.68
CA ASN A 80 22.90 3.90 10.55
C ASN A 80 23.90 4.37 11.62
N ARG A 81 23.88 5.66 11.97
CA ARG A 81 24.72 6.20 13.05
C ARG A 81 24.35 5.58 14.39
N GLU A 82 23.06 5.55 14.71
CA GLU A 82 22.55 4.93 15.94
C GLU A 82 22.88 3.44 16.00
N ALA A 83 22.73 2.72 14.89
CA ALA A 83 23.09 1.31 14.80
C ALA A 83 24.59 1.09 15.07
N ALA A 84 25.47 1.93 14.53
CA ALA A 84 26.90 1.86 14.79
C ALA A 84 27.25 2.14 16.26
N GLU A 85 26.62 3.14 16.88
CA GLU A 85 26.78 3.43 18.31
C GLU A 85 26.33 2.26 19.19
N LEU A 86 25.19 1.65 18.86
CA LEU A 86 24.68 0.46 19.55
C LEU A 86 25.65 -0.72 19.39
N ALA A 87 26.19 -0.94 18.20
CA ALA A 87 27.16 -2.00 17.96
C ALA A 87 28.42 -1.83 18.83
N VAL A 88 28.94 -0.60 18.94
CA VAL A 88 30.08 -0.29 19.83
C VAL A 88 29.74 -0.56 21.29
N LYS A 89 28.55 -0.13 21.76
CA LYS A 89 28.11 -0.38 23.15
C LYS A 89 27.97 -1.87 23.44
N ILE A 90 27.41 -2.63 22.49
CA ILE A 90 27.27 -4.08 22.61
C ILE A 90 28.66 -4.73 22.73
N GLN A 91 29.59 -4.36 21.85
CA GLN A 91 30.95 -4.89 21.87
C GLN A 91 31.65 -4.59 23.20
N PHE A 92 31.57 -3.35 23.68
CA PHE A 92 32.14 -2.96 24.97
C PHE A 92 31.56 -3.78 26.13
N ASN A 93 30.24 -4.01 26.14
CA ASN A 93 29.59 -4.79 27.18
C ASN A 93 30.02 -6.27 27.15
N PHE A 94 30.28 -6.85 25.97
CA PHE A 94 30.80 -8.22 25.87
C PHE A 94 32.24 -8.31 26.41
N GLU A 95 33.10 -7.36 26.03
CA GLU A 95 34.47 -7.27 26.53
C GLU A 95 34.54 -7.13 28.06
N ASP A 96 33.68 -6.29 28.65
CA ASP A 96 33.60 -6.12 30.11
C ASP A 96 33.13 -7.38 30.84
N LEU A 97 32.27 -8.19 30.19
CA LEU A 97 31.85 -9.50 30.69
C LEU A 97 32.91 -10.60 30.47
N GLY A 98 34.03 -10.30 29.81
CA GLY A 98 35.13 -11.24 29.55
C GLY A 98 34.83 -12.26 28.46
N ILE A 99 33.92 -11.94 27.53
CA ILE A 99 33.51 -12.80 26.39
C ILE A 99 33.79 -12.11 25.06
#